data_AF-A0A7S1EDP5-F1
#
_entry.id   AF-A0A7S1EDP5-F1
#
_cell.length_a   1.000
_cell.length_b   1.000
_cell.length_c   1.000
_cell.angle_alpha   90.00
_cell.angle_beta   90.00
_cell.angle_gamma   90.00
#
_symmetry.space_group_name_H-M   'P 1'
#
loop_
_entity.id
_entity.type
_entity.pdbx_description
1 polymer ?
#
loop_
_entity_poly.entity_id
_entity_poly.type
_entity_poly.pdbx_seq_one_letter_code
_entity_poly.pdbx_strand_id
1 'polypeptide(L)'
;IMSDKQAAEFERTKECNFAISPHGIGRFRVNAFLQQGQVGLVLRTIPSTLPTIQSLDLPPVLREVVQQKRGLVIVVGATGSGKSTSLAAMIDERNETTHGHIVTIEDPIEFVHPHKNCIVTQRELGLDTDSWDAALKNSLRQAPDVILMGELRDRETMDHAIAFAETGHL
;
A
#
# COMPACT_ATOMS: atom_id res chain seq x y z
N ILE A 1 14.02 -12.71 -13.11
CA ILE A 1 12.69 -12.45 -12.48
C ILE A 1 12.88 -12.21 -10.98
N MET A 2 13.52 -13.14 -10.26
CA MET A 2 13.88 -12.98 -8.85
C MET A 2 15.22 -12.25 -8.66
N SER A 3 15.38 -11.55 -7.54
CA SER A 3 16.68 -11.13 -7.00
C SER A 3 17.38 -12.28 -6.27
N ASP A 4 18.67 -12.15 -5.96
CA ASP A 4 19.44 -13.19 -5.24
C ASP A 4 18.79 -13.56 -3.90
N LYS A 5 18.25 -12.56 -3.17
CA LYS A 5 17.53 -12.78 -1.91
C LYS A 5 16.26 -13.61 -2.14
N GLN A 6 15.48 -13.28 -3.16
CA GLN A 6 14.23 -13.98 -3.49
C GLN A 6 14.50 -15.40 -4.01
N ALA A 7 15.56 -15.60 -4.78
CA ALA A 7 15.97 -16.92 -5.24
C ALA A 7 16.39 -17.81 -4.05
N ALA A 8 17.22 -17.29 -3.14
CA ALA A 8 17.61 -18.00 -1.93
C ALA A 8 16.41 -18.33 -1.03
N GLU A 9 15.45 -17.41 -0.92
CA GLU A 9 14.20 -17.66 -0.20
C GLU A 9 13.41 -18.79 -0.86
N PHE A 10 13.14 -18.71 -2.17
CA PHE A 10 12.42 -19.73 -2.92
C PHE A 10 13.09 -21.11 -2.82
N GLU A 11 14.41 -21.17 -2.92
CA GLU A 11 15.16 -22.43 -2.76
C GLU A 11 14.96 -23.05 -1.39
N ARG A 12 14.90 -22.22 -0.34
CA ARG A 12 14.74 -22.63 1.06
C ARG A 12 13.30 -23.04 1.39
N THR A 13 12.31 -22.27 0.96
CA THR A 13 10.90 -22.41 1.38
C THR A 13 10.03 -23.11 0.35
N LYS A 14 10.50 -23.22 -0.91
CA LYS A 14 9.75 -23.69 -2.08
C LYS A 14 8.60 -22.78 -2.49
N GLU A 15 8.52 -21.58 -1.92
CA GLU A 15 7.52 -20.56 -2.20
C GLU A 15 8.12 -19.15 -2.08
N CYS A 16 7.77 -18.24 -2.97
CA CYS A 16 8.22 -16.85 -2.89
C CYS A 16 7.20 -15.90 -3.52
N ASN A 17 6.93 -14.79 -2.84
CA ASN A 17 6.05 -13.72 -3.30
C ASN A 17 6.86 -12.45 -3.52
N PHE A 18 6.67 -11.81 -4.67
CA PHE A 18 7.36 -10.56 -4.99
C PHE A 18 6.63 -9.78 -6.09
N ALA A 19 7.04 -8.55 -6.35
CA ALA A 19 6.55 -7.74 -7.46
C ALA A 19 7.63 -7.52 -8.52
N ILE A 20 7.22 -7.43 -9.79
CA ILE A 20 8.08 -7.03 -10.92
C ILE A 20 7.45 -5.90 -11.72
N SER A 21 8.29 -5.10 -12.39
CA SER A 21 7.84 -3.99 -13.25
C SER A 21 8.60 -3.97 -14.59
N PRO A 22 8.37 -4.93 -15.50
CA PRO A 22 8.98 -4.91 -16.83
C PRO A 22 8.62 -3.62 -17.59
N HIS A 23 9.64 -2.96 -18.13
CA HIS A 23 9.46 -1.69 -18.84
C HIS A 23 8.53 -1.86 -20.05
N GLY A 24 7.51 -1.00 -20.15
CA GLY A 24 6.55 -0.98 -21.26
C GLY A 24 5.43 -2.03 -21.21
N ILE A 25 5.37 -2.90 -20.19
CA ILE A 25 4.33 -3.94 -20.07
C ILE A 25 3.36 -3.66 -18.92
N GLY A 26 3.89 -3.26 -17.76
CA GLY A 26 3.10 -3.03 -16.55
C GLY A 26 3.73 -3.66 -15.32
N ARG A 27 3.02 -3.61 -14.20
CA ARG A 27 3.46 -4.21 -12.94
C ARG A 27 2.73 -5.52 -12.67
N PHE A 28 3.42 -6.46 -12.04
CA PHE A 28 2.86 -7.77 -11.71
C PHE A 28 3.23 -8.18 -10.30
N ARG A 29 2.25 -8.73 -9.57
CA ARG A 29 2.51 -9.54 -8.38
C ARG A 29 2.77 -10.97 -8.83
N VAL A 30 3.89 -11.52 -8.41
CA VAL A 30 4.37 -12.86 -8.76
C VAL A 30 4.31 -13.74 -7.53
N ASN A 31 3.66 -14.89 -7.67
CA ASN A 31 3.75 -15.99 -6.72
C ASN A 31 4.48 -17.14 -7.43
N ALA A 32 5.65 -17.50 -6.90
CA ALA A 32 6.44 -18.63 -7.37
C ALA A 32 6.35 -19.78 -6.37
N PHE A 33 6.15 -21.01 -6.85
CA PHE A 33 5.91 -22.19 -6.02
C PHE A 33 6.42 -23.47 -6.71
N LEU A 34 6.50 -24.59 -5.97
CA LEU A 34 6.71 -25.92 -6.54
C LEU A 34 5.40 -26.71 -6.61
N GLN A 35 5.14 -27.34 -7.75
CA GLN A 35 4.03 -28.27 -7.97
C GLN A 35 4.55 -29.53 -8.65
N GLN A 36 4.37 -30.69 -8.00
CA GLN A 36 4.82 -32.00 -8.51
C GLN A 36 6.30 -32.01 -8.95
N GLY A 37 7.16 -31.31 -8.20
CA GLY A 37 8.59 -31.20 -8.51
C GLY A 37 8.93 -30.24 -9.65
N GLN A 38 7.95 -29.53 -10.22
CA GLN A 38 8.15 -28.50 -11.23
C GLN A 38 7.93 -27.11 -10.63
N VAL A 39 8.66 -26.10 -11.13
CA VAL A 39 8.48 -24.70 -10.74
C VAL A 39 7.24 -24.13 -11.45
N GLY A 40 6.33 -23.55 -10.68
CA GLY A 40 5.16 -22.81 -11.16
C GLY A 40 5.27 -21.32 -10.83
N LEU A 41 4.71 -20.48 -11.70
CA LEU A 41 4.57 -19.04 -11.46
C LEU A 41 3.15 -18.57 -11.80
N VAL A 42 2.56 -17.78 -10.92
CA VAL A 42 1.33 -17.04 -11.17
C VAL A 42 1.65 -15.55 -11.16
N LEU A 43 1.36 -14.87 -12.27
CA LEU A 43 1.52 -13.42 -12.41
C LEU A 43 0.13 -12.77 -12.45
N ARG A 44 -0.12 -11.85 -11.52
CA ARG A 44 -1.34 -11.03 -11.49
C ARG A 44 -0.98 -9.58 -11.81
N THR A 45 -1.69 -8.98 -12.76
CA THR A 45 -1.51 -7.57 -13.12
C THR A 45 -1.82 -6.66 -11.94
N ILE A 46 -0.95 -5.69 -11.70
CA ILE A 46 -1.19 -4.56 -10.81
C ILE A 46 -1.69 -3.41 -11.69
N PRO A 47 -2.89 -2.85 -11.45
CA PRO A 47 -3.44 -1.77 -12.25
C PRO A 47 -2.47 -0.59 -12.35
N SER A 48 -2.22 -0.10 -13.57
CA SER A 48 -1.36 1.06 -13.82
C SER A 48 -2.08 2.39 -13.67
N THR A 49 -3.40 2.38 -13.87
CA THR A 49 -4.22 3.58 -13.83
C THR A 49 -4.87 3.69 -12.46
N LEU A 50 -4.57 4.78 -11.75
CA LEU A 50 -5.22 5.07 -10.48
C LEU A 50 -6.67 5.54 -10.75
N PRO A 51 -7.64 5.04 -9.97
CA PRO A 51 -8.98 5.58 -9.99
C PRO A 51 -8.98 7.00 -9.42
N THR A 52 -9.89 7.85 -9.88
CA THR A 52 -10.18 9.16 -9.28
C THR A 52 -11.49 9.13 -8.53
N ILE A 53 -11.69 10.04 -7.57
CA ILE A 53 -12.94 10.18 -6.82
C ILE A 53 -14.13 10.35 -7.77
N GLN A 54 -13.95 11.11 -8.85
CA GLN A 54 -14.95 11.34 -9.90
C GLN A 54 -15.23 10.06 -10.69
N SER A 55 -14.19 9.32 -11.10
CA SER A 55 -14.36 8.10 -11.92
C SER A 55 -15.11 6.99 -11.19
N LEU A 56 -15.07 6.99 -9.87
CA LEU A 56 -15.73 6.02 -8.99
C LEU A 56 -17.10 6.49 -8.50
N ASP A 57 -17.57 7.67 -8.90
CA ASP A 57 -18.80 8.31 -8.40
C ASP A 57 -18.83 8.40 -6.86
N LEU A 58 -17.67 8.65 -6.24
CA LEU A 58 -17.56 8.76 -4.80
C LEU A 58 -18.07 10.12 -4.30
N PRO A 59 -18.64 10.19 -3.10
CA PRO A 59 -19.13 11.44 -2.53
C PRO A 59 -18.04 12.54 -2.51
N PRO A 60 -18.34 13.77 -3.00
CA PRO A 60 -17.35 14.85 -3.07
C PRO A 60 -16.71 15.22 -1.73
N VAL A 61 -17.42 15.00 -0.61
CA VAL A 61 -16.92 15.22 0.75
C VAL A 61 -15.63 14.44 1.03
N LEU A 62 -15.36 13.32 0.33
CA LEU A 62 -14.12 12.57 0.51
C LEU A 62 -12.87 13.36 0.09
N ARG A 63 -13.00 14.35 -0.81
CA ARG A 63 -11.90 15.28 -1.13
C ARG A 63 -11.52 16.12 0.08
N GLU A 64 -12.52 16.64 0.79
CA GLU A 64 -12.31 17.44 2.00
C GLU A 64 -11.75 16.59 3.14
N VAL A 65 -12.22 15.35 3.27
CA VAL A 65 -11.75 14.39 4.29
C VAL A 65 -10.27 14.06 4.09
N VAL A 66 -9.84 13.74 2.86
CA VAL A 66 -8.45 13.36 2.62
C VAL A 66 -7.47 14.55 2.69
N GLN A 67 -7.96 15.78 2.61
CA GLN A 67 -7.16 17.00 2.76
C GLN A 67 -7.00 17.45 4.22
N GLN A 68 -7.63 16.77 5.18
CA GLN A 68 -7.47 17.12 6.59
C GLN A 68 -5.99 17.01 7.01
N LYS A 69 -5.56 17.91 7.89
CA LYS A 69 -4.17 17.94 8.36
C LYS A 69 -3.85 16.82 9.34
N ARG A 70 -4.87 16.36 10.08
CA ARG A 70 -4.77 15.32 11.10
C ARG A 70 -6.11 14.63 11.31
N GLY A 71 -6.09 13.41 11.81
CA GLY A 71 -7.29 12.67 12.17
C GLY A 71 -7.11 11.18 11.97
N LEU A 72 -8.21 10.44 12.07
CA LEU A 72 -8.26 9.03 11.73
C LEU A 72 -9.44 8.81 10.79
N VAL A 73 -9.17 8.29 9.60
CA VAL A 73 -10.20 7.92 8.62
C VAL A 73 -10.23 6.41 8.48
N ILE A 74 -11.36 5.80 8.82
CA ILE A 74 -11.54 4.35 8.71
C ILE A 74 -12.53 4.05 7.59
N VAL A 75 -12.06 3.34 6.55
CA VAL A 75 -12.90 2.86 5.46
C VAL A 75 -13.27 1.40 5.71
N VAL A 76 -14.55 1.16 5.98
CA VAL A 76 -15.09 -0.18 6.31
C VAL A 76 -15.93 -0.74 5.17
N GLY A 77 -16.01 -2.08 5.10
CA GLY A 77 -16.76 -2.78 4.07
C GLY A 77 -16.28 -4.22 3.85
N ALA A 78 -17.12 -5.05 3.25
CA ALA A 78 -16.79 -6.45 2.94
C ALA A 78 -15.62 -6.56 1.94
N THR A 79 -15.02 -7.75 1.85
CA THR A 79 -14.04 -8.05 0.80
C THR A 79 -14.67 -7.83 -0.58
N GLY A 80 -13.95 -7.12 -1.47
CA GLY A 80 -14.45 -6.78 -2.80
C GLY A 80 -15.40 -5.59 -2.87
N SER A 81 -15.69 -4.89 -1.76
CA SER A 81 -16.55 -3.69 -1.76
C SER A 81 -15.90 -2.40 -2.29
N GLY A 82 -14.69 -2.50 -2.87
CA GLY A 82 -13.98 -1.34 -3.43
C GLY A 82 -13.20 -0.46 -2.43
N LYS A 83 -12.96 -0.92 -1.18
CA LYS A 83 -12.23 -0.13 -0.16
C LYS A 83 -10.87 0.37 -0.62
N SER A 84 -10.00 -0.55 -1.06
CA SER A 84 -8.65 -0.23 -1.52
C SER A 84 -8.69 0.71 -2.73
N THR A 85 -9.64 0.49 -3.65
CA THR A 85 -9.88 1.35 -4.81
C THR A 85 -10.30 2.77 -4.40
N SER A 86 -11.19 2.91 -3.42
CA SER A 86 -11.60 4.22 -2.89
C SER A 86 -10.49 4.93 -2.15
N LEU A 87 -9.71 4.20 -1.33
CA LEU A 87 -8.54 4.74 -0.64
C LEU A 87 -7.47 5.20 -1.62
N ALA A 88 -7.20 4.42 -2.68
CA ALA A 88 -6.29 4.83 -3.74
C ALA A 88 -6.74 6.14 -4.40
N ALA A 89 -8.03 6.28 -4.72
CA ALA A 89 -8.57 7.52 -5.27
C ALA A 89 -8.41 8.72 -4.31
N MET A 90 -8.61 8.51 -3.01
CA MET A 90 -8.42 9.54 -1.99
C MET A 90 -6.96 9.95 -1.85
N ILE A 91 -6.04 8.97 -1.75
CA ILE A 91 -4.60 9.24 -1.65
C ILE A 91 -4.09 9.96 -2.90
N ASP A 92 -4.58 9.57 -4.08
CA ASP A 92 -4.17 10.23 -5.32
C ASP A 92 -4.70 11.67 -5.42
N GLU A 93 -5.94 11.94 -4.98
CA GLU A 93 -6.48 13.30 -4.86
C GLU A 93 -5.59 14.16 -3.95
N ARG A 94 -5.13 13.62 -2.81
CA ARG A 94 -4.22 14.36 -1.93
C ARG A 94 -2.87 14.60 -2.57
N ASN A 95 -2.31 13.60 -3.24
CA ASN A 95 -1.03 13.70 -3.95
C ASN A 95 -1.08 14.74 -5.09
N GLU A 96 -2.25 14.96 -5.68
CA GLU A 96 -2.48 15.99 -6.69
C GLU A 96 -2.72 17.39 -6.12
N THR A 97 -3.38 17.51 -4.96
CA THR A 97 -3.90 18.79 -4.47
C THR A 97 -3.12 19.38 -3.30
N THR A 98 -2.20 18.63 -2.70
CA THR A 98 -1.43 19.05 -1.53
C THR A 98 0.07 18.86 -1.73
N HIS A 99 0.86 19.34 -0.77
CA HIS A 99 2.30 19.14 -0.72
C HIS A 99 2.64 18.50 0.62
N GLY A 100 3.50 17.49 0.61
CA GLY A 100 3.84 16.75 1.82
C GLY A 100 4.39 15.37 1.54
N HIS A 101 4.45 14.54 2.56
CA HIS A 101 4.91 13.18 2.50
C HIS A 101 3.77 12.20 2.84
N ILE A 102 3.41 11.37 1.86
CA ILE A 102 2.44 10.29 2.02
C ILE A 102 3.23 8.99 2.21
N VAL A 103 2.96 8.28 3.30
CA VAL A 103 3.51 6.94 3.53
C VAL A 103 2.38 5.93 3.44
N THR A 104 2.58 4.84 2.71
CA THR A 104 1.66 3.70 2.72
C THR A 104 2.37 2.46 3.27
N ILE A 105 1.67 1.70 4.11
CA ILE A 105 2.13 0.41 4.63
C ILE A 105 1.02 -0.60 4.32
N GLU A 106 1.34 -1.60 3.50
CA GLU A 106 0.35 -2.48 2.87
C GLU A 106 0.83 -3.94 2.85
N ASP A 107 -0.11 -4.89 2.70
CA ASP A 107 0.15 -6.33 2.57
C ASP A 107 -0.83 -6.97 1.55
N PRO A 108 -0.51 -7.00 0.25
CA PRO A 108 0.58 -6.30 -0.43
C PRO A 108 0.21 -4.86 -0.82
N ILE A 109 1.12 -4.15 -1.49
CA ILE A 109 0.76 -2.90 -2.19
C ILE A 109 -0.21 -3.22 -3.35
N GLU A 110 -1.39 -2.60 -3.34
CA GLU A 110 -2.41 -2.80 -4.38
C GLU A 110 -2.33 -1.80 -5.53
N PHE A 111 -2.12 -0.52 -5.19
CA PHE A 111 -2.07 0.58 -6.14
C PHE A 111 -0.75 1.33 -6.00
N VAL A 112 -0.20 1.77 -7.12
CA VAL A 112 1.11 2.41 -7.14
C VAL A 112 0.91 3.89 -7.40
N HIS A 113 1.32 4.69 -6.42
CA HIS A 113 1.20 6.14 -6.47
C HIS A 113 2.53 6.75 -6.92
N PRO A 114 2.63 7.24 -8.18
CA PRO A 114 3.80 7.99 -8.58
C PRO A 114 3.86 9.31 -7.79
N HIS A 115 5.06 9.85 -7.61
CA HIS A 115 5.22 11.18 -7.05
C HIS A 115 4.51 12.22 -7.95
N LYS A 116 3.74 13.12 -7.32
CA LYS A 116 3.14 14.29 -7.98
C LYS A 116 3.55 15.54 -7.19
N ASN A 117 2.61 16.16 -6.45
CA ASN A 117 2.93 17.28 -5.55
C ASN A 117 3.36 16.78 -4.16
N CYS A 118 3.08 15.52 -3.83
CA CYS A 118 3.62 14.85 -2.65
C CYS A 118 4.77 13.90 -2.98
N ILE A 119 5.64 13.71 -1.99
CA ILE A 119 6.54 12.54 -1.93
C ILE A 119 5.67 11.36 -1.47
N VAL A 120 5.84 10.20 -2.11
CA VAL A 120 5.03 9.01 -1.80
C VAL A 120 5.95 7.82 -1.53
N THR A 121 5.94 7.31 -0.30
CA THR A 121 6.75 6.16 0.11
C THR A 121 5.82 4.99 0.42
N GLN A 122 5.81 3.99 -0.44
CA GLN A 122 5.00 2.78 -0.24
C GLN A 122 5.88 1.64 0.26
N ARG A 123 5.43 0.93 1.30
CA ARG A 123 6.17 -0.18 1.90
C ARG A 123 5.28 -1.41 2.01
N GLU A 124 5.73 -2.51 1.42
CA GLU A 124 5.06 -3.80 1.50
C GLU A 124 5.60 -4.63 2.67
N LEU A 125 4.69 -5.19 3.47
CA LEU A 125 5.03 -6.09 4.58
C LEU A 125 5.62 -7.41 4.06
N GLY A 126 6.69 -7.86 4.71
CA GLY A 126 7.47 -9.03 4.30
C GLY A 126 8.47 -8.77 3.17
N LEU A 127 8.36 -7.64 2.46
CA LEU A 127 9.28 -7.27 1.38
C LEU A 127 10.16 -6.06 1.74
N ASP A 128 9.54 -4.92 2.08
CA ASP A 128 10.21 -3.65 2.39
C ASP A 128 10.32 -3.38 3.91
N THR A 129 9.57 -4.13 4.69
CA THR A 129 9.53 -4.04 6.16
C THR A 129 9.09 -5.37 6.76
N ASP A 130 9.69 -5.77 7.88
CA ASP A 130 9.42 -7.07 8.49
C ASP A 130 8.10 -7.12 9.26
N SER A 131 7.63 -5.98 9.77
CA SER A 131 6.40 -5.89 10.58
C SER A 131 5.76 -4.51 10.53
N TRP A 132 4.50 -4.43 10.98
CA TRP A 132 3.76 -3.19 11.18
C TRP A 132 4.47 -2.25 12.17
N ASP A 133 4.87 -2.75 13.35
CA ASP A 133 5.60 -1.94 14.35
C ASP A 133 6.88 -1.33 13.76
N ALA A 134 7.69 -2.16 13.09
CA ALA A 134 8.92 -1.69 12.45
C ALA A 134 8.63 -0.67 11.33
N ALA A 135 7.55 -0.87 10.57
CA ALA A 135 7.14 0.05 9.53
C ALA A 135 6.76 1.41 10.11
N LEU A 136 5.78 1.41 11.02
CA LEU A 136 5.15 2.57 11.62
C LEU A 136 6.13 3.40 12.47
N LYS A 137 6.93 2.73 13.30
CA LYS A 137 7.94 3.38 14.14
C LYS A 137 8.99 4.12 13.32
N ASN A 138 9.39 3.55 12.18
CA ASN A 138 10.33 4.21 11.28
C ASN A 138 9.66 5.32 10.47
N SER A 139 8.40 5.14 10.05
CA SER A 139 7.64 6.16 9.33
C SER A 139 7.57 7.48 10.10
N LEU A 140 7.40 7.47 11.43
CA LEU A 140 7.44 8.69 12.25
C LEU A 140 8.69 9.57 12.06
N ARG A 141 9.83 8.95 11.78
CA ARG A 141 11.10 9.65 11.57
C ARG A 141 11.25 10.16 10.14
N GLN A 142 10.31 9.84 9.27
CA GLN A 142 10.26 10.28 7.89
C GLN A 142 9.40 11.53 7.71
N ALA A 143 8.92 12.14 8.80
CA ALA A 143 8.03 13.30 8.80
C ALA A 143 6.84 13.15 7.81
N PRO A 144 6.02 12.10 7.96
CA PRO A 144 4.85 11.90 7.10
C PRO A 144 3.79 12.95 7.43
N ASP A 145 3.02 13.36 6.44
CA ASP A 145 1.79 14.13 6.63
C ASP A 145 0.55 13.21 6.65
N VAL A 146 0.62 12.09 5.93
CA VAL A 146 -0.42 11.05 5.89
C VAL A 146 0.19 9.67 5.95
N ILE A 147 -0.44 8.79 6.72
CA ILE A 147 -0.09 7.37 6.75
C ILE A 147 -1.31 6.55 6.33
N LEU A 148 -1.27 5.98 5.12
CA LEU A 148 -2.19 4.91 4.75
C LEU A 148 -1.75 3.62 5.41
N MET A 149 -2.56 3.14 6.35
CA MET A 149 -2.47 1.78 6.85
C MET A 149 -3.46 0.92 6.05
N GLY A 150 -2.98 -0.18 5.46
CA GLY A 150 -3.82 -1.18 4.80
C GLY A 150 -4.84 -1.86 5.73
N GLU A 151 -4.92 -3.18 5.71
CA GLU A 151 -5.92 -3.89 6.52
C GLU A 151 -5.52 -3.97 8.00
N LEU A 152 -6.34 -3.39 8.89
CA LEU A 152 -6.19 -3.50 10.34
C LEU A 152 -6.87 -4.78 10.83
N ARG A 153 -6.07 -5.81 11.18
CA ARG A 153 -6.58 -7.13 11.60
C ARG A 153 -6.52 -7.38 13.11
N ASP A 154 -5.62 -6.70 13.79
CA ASP A 154 -5.36 -6.89 15.21
C ASP A 154 -5.44 -5.59 16.00
N ARG A 155 -5.55 -5.75 17.31
CA ARG A 155 -5.67 -4.64 18.26
C ARG A 155 -4.42 -3.78 18.29
N GLU A 156 -3.25 -4.40 18.21
CA GLU A 156 -1.96 -3.71 18.32
C GLU A 156 -1.78 -2.70 17.17
N THR A 157 -2.11 -3.11 15.94
CA THR A 157 -2.07 -2.24 14.76
C THR A 157 -3.08 -1.11 14.86
N MET A 158 -4.26 -1.33 15.45
CA MET A 158 -5.24 -0.27 15.73
C MET A 158 -4.76 0.70 16.81
N ASP A 159 -4.16 0.21 17.90
CA ASP A 159 -3.61 1.05 18.97
C ASP A 159 -2.53 1.99 18.40
N HIS A 160 -1.70 1.49 17.48
CA HIS A 160 -0.76 2.30 16.72
C HIS A 160 -1.47 3.37 15.86
N ALA A 161 -2.49 3.00 15.08
CA ALA A 161 -3.24 3.94 14.24
C ALA A 161 -3.82 5.12 15.04
N ILE A 162 -4.39 4.83 16.22
CA ILE A 162 -4.93 5.85 17.13
C ILE A 162 -3.82 6.79 17.62
N ALA A 163 -2.69 6.24 18.07
CA ALA A 163 -1.56 7.04 18.52
C ALA A 163 -1.01 7.97 17.42
N PHE A 164 -1.05 7.55 16.15
CA PHE A 164 -0.64 8.40 15.02
C PHE A 164 -1.59 9.56 14.77
N ALA A 165 -2.89 9.29 14.80
CA ALA A 165 -3.91 10.32 14.66
C ALA A 165 -3.81 11.39 15.76
N GLU A 166 -3.46 10.99 17.00
CA GLU A 166 -3.26 11.90 18.13
C GLU A 166 -1.99 12.76 18.01
N THR A 167 -0.95 12.26 17.34
CA THR A 167 0.34 12.96 17.17
C THR A 167 0.35 13.96 16.01
N GLY A 168 -0.79 14.22 15.39
CA GLY A 168 -0.96 15.29 14.40
C GLY A 168 -0.83 14.85 12.95
N HIS A 169 -0.90 13.55 12.68
CA HIS A 169 -0.93 12.96 11.34
C HIS A 169 -2.37 12.64 10.92
N LEU A 170 -2.60 12.50 9.61
CA LEU A 170 -3.82 11.90 9.08
C LEU A 170 -3.63 10.41 8.77
#